data_AF-A0A937KC31-F1
#
_entry.id   AF-A0A937KC31-F1
#
_cell.length_a   1.000
_cell.length_b   1.000
_cell.length_c   1.000
_cell.angle_alpha   90.00
_cell.angle_beta   90.00
_cell.angle_gamma   90.00
#
_symmetry.space_group_name_H-M   'P 1'
#
loop_
_entity.id
_entity.type
_entity.pdbx_description
1 polymer ?
#
loop_
_entity_poly.entity_id
_entity_poly.type
_entity_poly.pdbx_seq_one_letter_code
_entity_poly.pdbx_strand_id
1 'polypeptide(L)'
;MATCFLFVKKSDAKFNTTDSITNPITLSDTLDNYYFPASDYEFIPAEADFDLIKDRLKCIENEVPLHYNNRVHAFVNYFAVKDREYTRMIIKRKNLYFPLFEKYLKKYGIPEELKYLSIVESGLNPTAVSRARAVGLWQFMSYTGRHYGLHQDWYIDERMDPEKSTEAACRYLKQLYNMFGDWELAIAAYNTGPGNIRKAIRRSGYKKSFWEIYPYVHRETRAYLPQFIAIAYIMNYAHEHNFVENNLEYSMEVDTIHVSKYLHFQTFANQVNICIEDLQTLNPGLKRSVIPETKNGYTLKIPADIKESFELNRLAILDSASKVGRKELEQLAVNTVGSTYGREKIVHRVRSGDVLGKIAERYNVRVADIRQWNNLRNNTIRIGQHLNIWQSGSSRVSTRSTTQIVTAQNGSKMYVVQPGDTLWDISRKFSEISLDELKKMNKLKTNNIKPGQKLIVSLK
;
A
#
# COMPACT_ATOMS: atom_id res chain seq x y z
N MET A 1 27.51 19.02 -13.56
CA MET A 1 26.04 19.03 -13.72
C MET A 1 25.67 17.73 -14.39
N ALA A 2 25.07 16.80 -13.66
CA ALA A 2 24.59 15.55 -14.24
C ALA A 2 23.36 15.85 -15.10
N THR A 3 23.44 15.56 -16.39
CA THR A 3 22.31 15.65 -17.30
C THR A 3 21.37 14.50 -16.98
N CYS A 4 20.18 14.77 -16.46
CA CYS A 4 19.15 13.76 -16.23
C CYS A 4 18.81 13.07 -17.56
N PHE A 5 19.12 11.79 -17.68
CA PHE A 5 18.68 10.95 -18.79
C PHE A 5 17.73 9.87 -18.26
N LEU A 6 16.45 10.21 -18.16
CA LEU A 6 15.35 9.27 -18.36
C LEU A 6 14.27 9.95 -19.19
N PHE A 7 14.51 10.00 -20.48
CA PHE A 7 13.99 9.10 -21.51
C PHE A 7 14.88 9.36 -22.72
N VAL A 8 15.10 8.38 -23.61
CA VAL A 8 15.73 8.68 -24.91
C VAL A 8 14.80 9.66 -25.64
N LYS A 9 15.04 10.97 -25.49
CA LYS A 9 14.44 12.02 -26.30
C LYS A 9 15.27 12.14 -27.57
N LYS A 10 14.65 11.82 -28.71
CA LYS A 10 15.17 12.24 -30.00
C LYS A 10 15.01 13.77 -30.09
N SER A 11 16.04 14.43 -30.60
CA SER A 11 16.30 15.86 -30.57
C SER A 11 15.24 16.74 -31.26
N ASP A 12 14.85 17.85 -30.63
CA ASP A 12 14.16 18.97 -31.29
C ASP A 12 15.15 20.11 -31.55
N ALA A 13 15.33 20.47 -32.83
CA ALA A 13 16.07 21.63 -33.27
C ALA A 13 15.16 22.88 -33.27
N LYS A 14 15.64 23.99 -32.70
CA LYS A 14 14.99 25.30 -32.74
C LYS A 14 15.49 26.09 -33.94
N PHE A 15 14.59 26.75 -34.67
CA PHE A 15 14.97 27.92 -35.49
C PHE A 15 13.92 29.03 -35.43
N ASN A 16 14.44 30.26 -35.29
CA ASN A 16 13.73 31.53 -35.22
C ASN A 16 13.20 31.95 -36.59
N THR A 17 12.03 32.58 -36.59
CA THR A 17 11.41 33.22 -37.74
C THR A 17 11.76 34.70 -37.81
N THR A 18 12.36 35.14 -38.92
CA THR A 18 12.09 36.45 -39.51
C THR A 18 12.11 36.36 -41.03
N ASP A 19 11.21 37.14 -41.61
CA ASP A 19 11.16 37.65 -42.98
C ASP A 19 10.22 37.00 -44.00
N SER A 20 9.53 37.93 -44.63
CA SER A 20 8.37 37.88 -45.50
C SER A 20 8.76 37.91 -46.99
N ILE A 21 7.75 37.66 -47.85
CA ILE A 21 7.57 38.16 -49.24
C ILE A 21 7.71 37.12 -50.37
N THR A 22 6.53 36.78 -50.92
CA THR A 22 6.10 36.56 -52.32
C THR A 22 6.96 35.79 -53.32
N ASN A 23 6.40 34.69 -53.86
CA ASN A 23 6.09 34.50 -55.29
C ASN A 23 5.39 33.15 -55.55
N PRO A 24 4.51 33.03 -56.56
CA PRO A 24 3.83 31.78 -56.88
C PRO A 24 4.67 30.96 -57.88
N ILE A 25 4.93 29.69 -57.57
CA ILE A 25 5.59 28.76 -58.50
C ILE A 25 4.74 27.50 -58.65
N THR A 26 4.65 27.10 -59.92
CA THR A 26 3.81 26.12 -60.60
C THR A 26 3.95 24.68 -60.12
N LEU A 27 2.81 23.96 -60.08
CA LEU A 27 2.72 22.52 -59.82
C LEU A 27 3.37 21.71 -60.96
N SER A 28 4.59 21.21 -60.79
CA SER A 28 5.01 19.93 -61.42
C SER A 28 6.40 19.42 -61.03
N ASP A 29 7.08 19.97 -60.02
CA ASP A 29 8.30 19.36 -59.48
C ASP A 29 8.39 19.61 -57.98
N THR A 30 8.90 18.63 -57.23
CA THR A 30 8.97 18.49 -55.74
C THR A 30 7.83 17.70 -55.09
N LEU A 31 7.83 16.40 -55.36
CA LEU A 31 7.28 15.36 -54.48
C LEU A 31 8.27 14.98 -53.36
N ASP A 32 9.09 15.93 -52.91
CA ASP A 32 10.13 15.71 -51.91
C ASP A 32 9.84 16.51 -50.64
N ASN A 33 9.64 15.77 -49.54
CA ASN A 33 9.70 16.23 -48.16
C ASN A 33 8.67 17.30 -47.71
N TYR A 34 7.39 17.04 -47.92
CA TYR A 34 6.40 17.51 -46.94
C TYR A 34 6.56 16.68 -45.66
N TYR A 35 7.41 17.15 -44.76
CA TYR A 35 7.33 16.78 -43.34
C TYR A 35 6.02 17.36 -42.82
N PHE A 36 4.93 16.61 -42.96
CA PHE A 36 3.75 16.86 -42.15
C PHE A 36 4.21 16.71 -40.69
N PRO A 37 4.23 17.76 -39.85
CA PRO A 37 4.33 17.53 -38.42
C PRO A 37 3.20 16.55 -38.11
N ALA A 38 3.51 15.42 -37.45
CA ALA A 38 2.50 14.47 -37.02
C ALA A 38 1.41 15.29 -36.33
N SER A 39 0.28 15.45 -37.00
CA SER A 39 -0.73 16.34 -36.49
C SER A 39 -1.31 15.63 -35.28
N ASP A 40 -1.29 16.29 -34.12
CA ASP A 40 -1.80 15.75 -32.86
C ASP A 40 -3.35 15.56 -32.88
N TYR A 41 -3.98 15.59 -34.07
CA TYR A 41 -5.39 15.34 -34.25
C TYR A 41 -5.67 13.84 -34.26
N GLU A 42 -5.69 13.26 -33.07
CA GLU A 42 -6.20 11.91 -32.84
C GLU A 42 -7.71 11.90 -33.10
N PHE A 43 -8.13 11.27 -34.20
CA PHE A 43 -9.55 11.10 -34.51
C PHE A 43 -10.18 10.19 -33.44
N ILE A 44 -11.02 10.76 -32.58
CA ILE A 44 -11.74 9.98 -31.57
C ILE A 44 -12.91 9.30 -32.28
N PRO A 45 -12.92 7.97 -32.41
CA PRO A 45 -14.03 7.29 -33.04
C PRO A 45 -15.32 7.54 -32.26
N ALA A 46 -16.44 7.63 -32.97
CA ALA A 46 -17.76 7.60 -32.35
C ALA A 46 -17.93 6.30 -31.53
N GLU A 47 -18.94 6.27 -30.66
CA GLU A 47 -19.24 5.09 -29.83
C GLU A 47 -19.25 3.83 -30.71
N ALA A 48 -18.35 2.90 -30.41
CA ALA A 48 -18.12 1.73 -31.23
C ALA A 48 -19.33 0.80 -31.21
N ASP A 49 -19.61 0.15 -32.34
CA ASP A 49 -20.78 -0.72 -32.49
C ASP A 49 -20.83 -1.85 -31.44
N PHE A 50 -22.05 -2.15 -30.95
CA PHE A 50 -22.27 -3.11 -29.88
C PHE A 50 -21.85 -4.53 -30.29
N ASP A 51 -22.19 -4.94 -31.52
CA ASP A 51 -21.88 -6.27 -32.01
C ASP A 51 -20.39 -6.42 -32.30
N LEU A 52 -19.76 -5.37 -32.86
CA LEU A 52 -18.31 -5.35 -33.08
C LEU A 52 -17.51 -5.53 -31.78
N ILE A 53 -17.84 -4.81 -30.70
CA ILE A 53 -17.14 -4.97 -29.41
C ILE A 53 -17.34 -6.38 -28.86
N LYS A 54 -18.58 -6.91 -28.94
CA LYS A 54 -18.91 -8.25 -28.47
C LYS A 54 -18.09 -9.32 -29.17
N ASP A 55 -17.94 -9.22 -30.50
CA ASP A 55 -17.18 -10.21 -31.27
C ASP A 55 -15.68 -10.10 -31.01
N ARG A 56 -15.14 -8.89 -30.91
CA ARG A 56 -13.74 -8.66 -30.51
C ARG A 56 -13.42 -9.22 -29.13
N LEU A 57 -14.32 -9.05 -28.15
CA LEU A 57 -14.16 -9.64 -26.82
C LEU A 57 -14.06 -11.17 -26.86
N LYS A 58 -14.88 -11.84 -27.68
CA LYS A 58 -14.79 -13.30 -27.87
C LYS A 58 -13.44 -13.72 -28.46
N CYS A 59 -12.83 -12.92 -29.34
CA CYS A 59 -11.54 -13.25 -29.96
C CYS A 59 -10.36 -13.23 -28.98
N ILE A 60 -10.47 -12.46 -27.89
CA ILE A 60 -9.41 -12.34 -26.87
C ILE A 60 -9.74 -13.07 -25.57
N GLU A 61 -10.95 -13.62 -25.44
CA GLU A 61 -11.34 -14.44 -24.31
C GLU A 61 -10.52 -15.73 -24.29
N ASN A 62 -10.00 -16.08 -23.11
CA ASN A 62 -9.25 -17.30 -22.90
C ASN A 62 -9.71 -18.00 -21.61
N GLU A 63 -9.01 -17.84 -20.49
CA GLU A 63 -9.36 -18.54 -19.25
C GLU A 63 -10.34 -17.75 -18.39
N VAL A 64 -10.35 -16.42 -18.49
CA VAL A 64 -11.29 -15.56 -17.79
C VAL A 64 -12.45 -15.19 -18.72
N PRO A 65 -13.72 -15.55 -18.38
CA PRO A 65 -14.87 -15.15 -19.18
C PRO A 65 -14.99 -13.63 -19.31
N LEU A 66 -15.21 -13.13 -20.52
CA LEU A 66 -15.32 -11.71 -20.86
C LEU A 66 -16.75 -11.36 -21.26
N HIS A 67 -17.71 -11.68 -20.39
CA HIS A 67 -19.14 -11.51 -20.65
C HIS A 67 -19.52 -10.07 -20.98
N TYR A 68 -19.83 -9.84 -22.25
CA TYR A 68 -20.24 -8.54 -22.76
C TYR A 68 -21.68 -8.19 -22.37
N ASN A 69 -21.88 -6.93 -21.95
CA ASN A 69 -23.19 -6.35 -21.64
C ASN A 69 -23.12 -4.81 -21.65
N ASN A 70 -24.27 -4.14 -21.47
CA ASN A 70 -24.37 -2.69 -21.50
C ASN A 70 -23.44 -1.96 -20.49
N ARG A 71 -23.08 -2.59 -19.36
CA ARG A 71 -22.14 -1.99 -18.41
C ARG A 71 -20.70 -2.07 -18.91
N VAL A 72 -20.31 -3.21 -19.47
CA VAL A 72 -19.00 -3.37 -20.11
C VAL A 72 -18.88 -2.36 -21.25
N HIS A 73 -19.89 -2.28 -22.11
CA HIS A 73 -19.93 -1.29 -23.20
C HIS A 73 -19.75 0.14 -22.70
N ALA A 74 -20.48 0.54 -21.66
CA ALA A 74 -20.34 1.88 -21.08
C ALA A 74 -18.91 2.16 -20.57
N PHE A 75 -18.21 1.16 -20.03
CA PHE A 75 -16.81 1.31 -19.62
C PHE A 75 -15.84 1.30 -20.80
N VAL A 76 -16.10 0.52 -21.85
CA VAL A 76 -15.34 0.59 -23.11
C VAL A 76 -15.43 2.00 -23.69
N ASN A 77 -16.64 2.55 -23.81
CA ASN A 77 -16.85 3.92 -24.27
C ASN A 77 -16.19 4.95 -23.32
N TYR A 78 -16.26 4.73 -22.00
CA TYR A 78 -15.57 5.59 -21.04
C TYR A 78 -14.05 5.65 -21.29
N PHE A 79 -13.36 4.51 -21.38
CA PHE A 79 -11.91 4.47 -21.56
C PHE A 79 -11.46 4.79 -22.99
N ALA A 80 -12.27 4.46 -24.00
CA ALA A 80 -11.99 4.78 -25.40
C ALA A 80 -12.22 6.26 -25.71
N VAL A 81 -13.27 6.89 -25.17
CA VAL A 81 -13.72 8.22 -25.61
C VAL A 81 -13.59 9.27 -24.51
N LYS A 82 -14.07 8.99 -23.30
CA LYS A 82 -14.17 10.00 -22.23
C LYS A 82 -12.87 10.25 -21.48
N ASP A 83 -12.12 9.18 -21.18
CA ASP A 83 -10.91 9.22 -20.34
C ASP A 83 -9.67 8.74 -21.12
N ARG A 84 -9.45 9.32 -22.30
CA ARG A 84 -8.35 8.95 -23.19
C ARG A 84 -6.98 9.22 -22.58
N GLU A 85 -6.84 10.27 -21.78
CA GLU A 85 -5.56 10.59 -21.11
C GLU A 85 -5.13 9.48 -20.16
N TYR A 86 -6.08 8.94 -19.38
CA TYR A 86 -5.82 7.78 -18.54
C TYR A 86 -5.38 6.56 -19.38
N THR A 87 -6.08 6.30 -20.48
CA THR A 87 -5.74 5.20 -21.41
C THR A 87 -4.36 5.38 -22.03
N ARG A 88 -4.00 6.59 -22.48
CA ARG A 88 -2.65 6.92 -22.99
C ARG A 88 -1.58 6.68 -21.92
N MET A 89 -1.84 7.09 -20.68
CA MET A 89 -0.91 6.88 -19.57
C MET A 89 -0.64 5.38 -19.31
N ILE A 90 -1.68 4.53 -19.32
CA ILE A 90 -1.48 3.09 -19.09
C ILE A 90 -0.83 2.40 -20.29
N ILE A 91 -1.11 2.84 -21.53
CA ILE A 91 -0.42 2.34 -22.74
C ILE A 91 1.07 2.62 -22.66
N LYS A 92 1.47 3.83 -22.25
CA LYS A 92 2.88 4.20 -22.06
C LYS A 92 3.59 3.27 -21.06
N ARG A 93 2.92 2.91 -19.96
CA ARG A 93 3.50 2.12 -18.87
C ARG A 93 3.41 0.60 -19.03
N LYS A 94 2.63 0.10 -20.00
CA LYS A 94 2.34 -1.34 -20.11
C LYS A 94 3.62 -2.18 -20.17
N ASN A 95 4.61 -1.73 -20.93
CA ASN A 95 5.87 -2.43 -21.16
C ASN A 95 6.83 -2.39 -19.95
N LEU A 96 6.59 -1.53 -18.96
CA LEU A 96 7.37 -1.52 -17.71
C LEU A 96 7.05 -2.74 -16.84
N TYR A 97 5.79 -3.17 -16.82
CA TYR A 97 5.29 -4.10 -15.80
C TYR A 97 4.68 -5.39 -16.37
N PHE A 98 4.14 -5.39 -17.59
CA PHE A 98 3.49 -6.58 -18.16
C PHE A 98 4.43 -7.80 -18.24
N PRO A 99 5.70 -7.68 -18.69
CA PRO A 99 6.62 -8.82 -18.69
C PRO A 99 6.85 -9.39 -17.28
N LEU A 100 6.92 -8.52 -16.27
CA LEU A 100 7.03 -8.93 -14.87
C LEU A 100 5.75 -9.65 -14.41
N PHE A 101 4.58 -9.13 -14.75
CA PHE A 101 3.30 -9.74 -14.38
C PHE A 101 3.17 -11.12 -15.02
N GLU A 102 3.37 -11.23 -16.32
CA GLU A 102 3.29 -12.48 -17.09
C GLU A 102 4.22 -13.56 -16.54
N LYS A 103 5.47 -13.20 -16.19
CA LYS A 103 6.42 -14.10 -15.51
C LYS A 103 5.81 -14.74 -14.25
N TYR A 104 5.16 -13.95 -13.40
CA TYR A 104 4.58 -14.43 -12.14
C TYR A 104 3.22 -15.12 -12.34
N LEU A 105 2.36 -14.61 -13.23
CA LEU A 105 1.08 -15.26 -13.56
C LEU A 105 1.33 -16.69 -14.09
N LYS A 106 2.31 -16.84 -14.98
CA LYS A 106 2.77 -18.15 -15.48
C LYS A 106 3.37 -19.02 -14.37
N LYS A 107 4.22 -18.47 -13.50
CA LYS A 107 4.82 -19.18 -12.35
C LYS A 107 3.75 -19.81 -11.45
N TYR A 108 2.61 -19.14 -11.25
CA TYR A 108 1.52 -19.60 -10.38
C TYR A 108 0.39 -20.33 -11.12
N GLY A 109 0.47 -20.46 -12.45
CA GLY A 109 -0.56 -21.09 -13.29
C GLY A 109 -1.91 -20.41 -13.09
N ILE A 110 -1.95 -19.10 -13.29
CA ILE A 110 -3.17 -18.28 -13.28
C ILE A 110 -3.25 -17.47 -14.58
N PRO A 111 -4.46 -17.09 -15.04
CA PRO A 111 -4.67 -16.46 -16.33
C PRO A 111 -3.87 -15.17 -16.51
N GLU A 112 -3.31 -14.99 -17.71
CA GLU A 112 -2.54 -13.80 -18.06
C GLU A 112 -3.40 -12.53 -18.09
N GLU A 113 -4.70 -12.67 -18.38
CA GLU A 113 -5.69 -11.60 -18.38
C GLU A 113 -5.73 -10.86 -17.03
N LEU A 114 -5.39 -11.53 -15.92
CA LEU A 114 -5.39 -10.91 -14.59
C LEU A 114 -4.36 -9.79 -14.43
N LYS A 115 -3.40 -9.63 -15.35
CA LYS A 115 -2.49 -8.48 -15.38
C LYS A 115 -3.24 -7.14 -15.46
N TYR A 116 -4.40 -7.11 -16.11
CA TYR A 116 -5.23 -5.91 -16.24
C TYR A 116 -5.84 -5.44 -14.92
N LEU A 117 -5.88 -6.28 -13.87
CA LEU A 117 -6.31 -5.84 -12.54
C LEU A 117 -5.42 -4.72 -12.00
N SER A 118 -4.10 -4.78 -12.23
CA SER A 118 -3.20 -3.72 -11.77
C SER A 118 -3.50 -2.36 -12.41
N ILE A 119 -4.04 -2.35 -13.64
CA ILE A 119 -4.53 -1.10 -14.26
C ILE A 119 -5.74 -0.60 -13.49
N VAL A 120 -6.76 -1.43 -13.24
CA VAL A 120 -7.97 -1.02 -12.51
C VAL A 120 -7.62 -0.54 -11.10
N GLU A 121 -6.64 -1.16 -10.45
CA GLU A 121 -6.23 -0.84 -9.08
C GLU A 121 -5.41 0.46 -8.98
N SER A 122 -4.44 0.68 -9.87
CA SER A 122 -3.50 1.81 -9.70
C SER A 122 -3.09 2.55 -10.96
N GLY A 123 -3.58 2.15 -12.15
CA GLY A 123 -3.08 2.68 -13.41
C GLY A 123 -1.58 2.44 -13.60
N LEU A 124 -1.09 1.27 -13.13
CA LEU A 124 0.32 0.87 -13.17
C LEU A 124 1.25 1.81 -12.38
N ASN A 125 0.76 2.39 -11.29
CA ASN A 125 1.56 3.22 -10.40
C ASN A 125 1.99 2.42 -9.15
N PRO A 126 3.31 2.16 -8.94
CA PRO A 126 3.80 1.39 -7.81
C PRO A 126 3.74 2.15 -6.47
N THR A 127 3.59 3.47 -6.47
CA THR A 127 3.49 4.26 -5.23
C THR A 127 2.07 4.73 -4.93
N ALA A 128 1.07 4.29 -5.71
CA ALA A 128 -0.32 4.69 -5.55
C ALA A 128 -0.87 4.37 -4.16
N VAL A 129 -1.60 5.31 -3.55
CA VAL A 129 -2.27 5.14 -2.26
C VAL A 129 -3.74 5.53 -2.37
N SER A 130 -4.66 4.59 -2.15
CA SER A 130 -6.09 4.91 -2.15
C SER A 130 -6.54 5.64 -0.88
N ARG A 131 -7.74 6.23 -0.91
CA ARG A 131 -8.41 6.80 0.28
C ARG A 131 -8.58 5.78 1.40
N ALA A 132 -8.71 4.50 1.06
CA ALA A 132 -8.81 3.40 2.02
C ALA A 132 -7.44 2.87 2.49
N ARG A 133 -6.33 3.45 2.00
CA ARG A 133 -4.93 3.07 2.30
C ARG A 133 -4.49 1.72 1.74
N ALA A 134 -5.13 1.32 0.64
CA ALA A 134 -4.58 0.31 -0.25
C ALA A 134 -3.38 0.92 -1.00
N VAL A 135 -2.33 0.13 -1.24
CA VAL A 135 -1.03 0.65 -1.73
C VAL A 135 -0.46 -0.18 -2.86
N GLY A 136 0.16 0.52 -3.82
CA GLY A 136 0.99 -0.02 -4.90
C GLY A 136 0.23 -0.53 -6.11
N LEU A 137 0.96 -1.22 -7.00
CA LEU A 137 0.46 -1.75 -8.28
C LEU A 137 -0.82 -2.58 -8.12
N TRP A 138 -0.88 -3.34 -7.04
CA TRP A 138 -1.94 -4.30 -6.76
C TRP A 138 -2.89 -3.82 -5.64
N GLN A 139 -2.75 -2.57 -5.18
CA GLN A 139 -3.55 -1.96 -4.11
C GLN A 139 -3.75 -2.90 -2.91
N PHE A 140 -2.65 -3.34 -2.30
CA PHE A 140 -2.76 -4.16 -1.10
C PHE A 140 -3.21 -3.33 0.09
N MET A 141 -4.29 -3.78 0.73
CA MET A 141 -4.59 -3.37 2.11
C MET A 141 -3.46 -3.82 3.03
N SER A 142 -3.08 -2.96 3.99
CA SER A 142 -1.92 -3.20 4.86
C SER A 142 -1.93 -4.57 5.56
N TYR A 143 -3.09 -5.01 6.07
CA TYR A 143 -3.23 -6.33 6.69
C TYR A 143 -3.02 -7.46 5.67
N THR A 144 -3.67 -7.37 4.51
CA THR A 144 -3.55 -8.36 3.44
C THR A 144 -2.12 -8.45 2.93
N GLY A 145 -1.45 -7.31 2.69
CA GLY A 145 -0.05 -7.29 2.29
C GLY A 145 0.85 -8.03 3.29
N ARG A 146 0.70 -7.74 4.60
CA ARG A 146 1.46 -8.47 5.64
C ARG A 146 1.14 -9.96 5.68
N HIS A 147 -0.13 -10.33 5.50
CA HIS A 147 -0.54 -11.74 5.45
C HIS A 147 0.16 -12.48 4.30
N TYR A 148 0.41 -11.80 3.18
CA TYR A 148 1.14 -12.33 2.04
C TYR A 148 2.67 -12.09 2.10
N GLY A 149 3.19 -11.62 3.23
CA GLY A 149 4.63 -11.49 3.47
C GLY A 149 5.24 -10.14 3.06
N LEU A 150 4.42 -9.16 2.66
CA LEU A 150 4.90 -7.82 2.33
C LEU A 150 5.21 -7.04 3.61
N HIS A 151 6.50 -6.81 3.85
CA HIS A 151 7.00 -6.06 5.00
C HIS A 151 6.62 -4.59 4.91
N GLN A 152 6.24 -4.04 6.07
CA GLN A 152 5.73 -2.69 6.20
C GLN A 152 6.19 -2.12 7.54
N ASP A 153 7.05 -1.12 7.50
CA ASP A 153 7.49 -0.38 8.67
C ASP A 153 7.54 1.13 8.39
N TRP A 154 8.31 1.89 9.15
CA TRP A 154 8.44 3.33 8.95
C TRP A 154 9.17 3.71 7.64
N TYR A 155 10.19 2.96 7.25
CA TYR A 155 11.06 3.22 6.10
C TYR A 155 10.62 2.50 4.84
N ILE A 156 10.15 1.26 4.99
CA ILE A 156 9.88 0.33 3.89
C ILE A 156 8.38 0.01 3.83
N ASP A 157 7.84 -0.01 2.61
CA ASP A 157 6.52 -0.55 2.31
C ASP A 157 6.59 -1.41 1.03
N GLU A 158 6.76 -2.72 1.21
CA GLU A 158 6.95 -3.66 0.09
C GLU A 158 5.69 -3.86 -0.75
N ARG A 159 4.55 -3.26 -0.37
CA ARG A 159 3.38 -3.17 -1.26
C ARG A 159 3.66 -2.32 -2.49
N MET A 160 4.64 -1.42 -2.40
CA MET A 160 5.09 -0.61 -3.53
C MET A 160 6.15 -1.31 -4.38
N ASP A 161 6.80 -2.37 -3.89
CA ASP A 161 7.79 -3.11 -4.66
C ASP A 161 7.09 -3.92 -5.79
N PRO A 162 7.40 -3.67 -7.07
CA PRO A 162 6.69 -4.30 -8.17
C PRO A 162 6.75 -5.83 -8.16
N GLU A 163 7.90 -6.40 -7.80
CA GLU A 163 8.11 -7.84 -7.88
C GLU A 163 7.45 -8.57 -6.70
N LYS A 164 7.72 -8.10 -5.48
CA LYS A 164 7.14 -8.68 -4.25
C LYS A 164 5.62 -8.54 -4.24
N SER A 165 5.09 -7.37 -4.62
CA SER A 165 3.65 -7.15 -4.65
C SER A 165 2.95 -8.00 -5.72
N THR A 166 3.57 -8.19 -6.90
CA THR A 166 3.04 -9.07 -7.95
C THR A 166 3.00 -10.52 -7.51
N GLU A 167 4.06 -11.02 -6.89
CA GLU A 167 4.08 -12.38 -6.35
C GLU A 167 3.00 -12.58 -5.27
N ALA A 168 2.85 -11.62 -4.36
CA ALA A 168 1.79 -11.63 -3.37
C ALA A 168 0.39 -11.61 -4.00
N ALA A 169 0.18 -10.82 -5.07
CA ALA A 169 -1.09 -10.74 -5.79
C ALA A 169 -1.45 -12.07 -6.44
N CYS A 170 -0.49 -12.73 -7.09
CA CYS A 170 -0.69 -14.05 -7.70
C CYS A 170 -1.12 -15.09 -6.66
N ARG A 171 -0.43 -15.12 -5.51
CA ARG A 171 -0.80 -16.02 -4.39
C ARG A 171 -2.20 -15.73 -3.86
N TYR A 172 -2.57 -14.45 -3.74
CA TYR A 172 -3.90 -14.06 -3.28
C TYR A 172 -5.00 -14.43 -4.28
N LEU A 173 -4.81 -14.12 -5.55
CA LEU A 173 -5.74 -14.48 -6.63
C LEU A 173 -5.93 -16.00 -6.72
N LYS A 174 -4.85 -16.78 -6.61
CA LYS A 174 -4.95 -18.25 -6.56
C LYS A 174 -5.77 -18.73 -5.37
N GLN A 175 -5.59 -18.14 -4.19
CA GLN A 175 -6.40 -18.46 -3.01
C GLN A 175 -7.89 -18.16 -3.24
N LEU A 176 -8.21 -17.01 -3.87
CA LEU A 176 -9.57 -16.62 -4.18
C LEU A 176 -10.20 -17.57 -5.21
N TYR A 177 -9.47 -17.94 -6.26
CA TYR A 177 -9.94 -18.94 -7.22
C TYR A 177 -10.20 -20.29 -6.55
N ASN A 178 -9.27 -20.79 -5.72
CA ASN A 178 -9.47 -22.03 -4.96
C ASN A 178 -10.70 -21.98 -4.04
N MET A 179 -11.13 -20.78 -3.62
CA MET A 179 -12.29 -20.59 -2.76
C MET A 179 -13.62 -20.65 -3.53
N PHE A 180 -13.65 -20.12 -4.75
CA PHE A 180 -14.89 -19.92 -5.51
C PHE A 180 -15.03 -20.84 -6.73
N GLY A 181 -13.92 -21.34 -7.27
CA GLY A 181 -13.86 -22.15 -8.48
C GLY A 181 -14.19 -21.36 -9.75
N ASP A 182 -14.18 -20.03 -9.69
CA ASP A 182 -14.63 -19.14 -10.76
C ASP A 182 -13.83 -17.84 -10.73
N TRP A 183 -13.32 -17.41 -11.89
CA TRP A 183 -12.48 -16.23 -12.00
C TRP A 183 -13.26 -14.93 -11.83
N GLU A 184 -14.51 -14.83 -12.29
CA GLU A 184 -15.33 -13.62 -12.13
C GLU A 184 -15.61 -13.36 -10.64
N LEU A 185 -15.93 -14.41 -9.87
CA LEU A 185 -16.08 -14.34 -8.42
C LEU A 185 -14.75 -14.06 -7.70
N ALA A 186 -13.63 -14.62 -8.17
CA ALA A 186 -12.32 -14.34 -7.61
C ALA A 186 -11.93 -12.87 -7.80
N ILE A 187 -12.15 -12.31 -8.99
CA ILE A 187 -11.93 -10.89 -9.31
C ILE A 187 -12.82 -10.01 -8.43
N ALA A 188 -14.11 -10.33 -8.31
CA ALA A 188 -15.02 -9.59 -7.43
C ALA A 188 -14.57 -9.66 -5.96
N ALA A 189 -14.12 -10.83 -5.50
CA ALA A 189 -13.63 -11.03 -4.14
C ALA A 189 -12.28 -10.32 -3.88
N TYR A 190 -11.47 -10.11 -4.91
CA TYR A 190 -10.23 -9.34 -4.80
C TYR A 190 -10.53 -7.90 -4.37
N ASN A 191 -11.52 -7.26 -5.02
CA ASN A 191 -11.95 -5.90 -4.74
C ASN A 191 -12.65 -5.74 -3.37
N THR A 192 -13.65 -6.58 -3.09
CA THR A 192 -14.52 -6.39 -1.89
C THR A 192 -14.18 -7.28 -0.70
N GLY A 193 -13.31 -8.27 -0.91
CA GLY A 193 -12.99 -9.31 0.05
C GLY A 193 -13.91 -10.54 -0.03
N PRO A 194 -13.37 -11.75 0.22
CA PRO A 194 -14.10 -13.02 0.03
C PRO A 194 -15.32 -13.17 0.94
N GLY A 195 -15.30 -12.57 2.14
CA GLY A 195 -16.43 -12.63 3.06
C GLY A 195 -17.68 -11.91 2.55
N ASN A 196 -17.52 -10.84 1.77
CA ASN A 196 -18.63 -10.11 1.17
C ASN A 196 -19.24 -10.90 0.00
N ILE A 197 -18.41 -11.54 -0.83
CA ILE A 197 -18.88 -12.43 -1.89
C ILE A 197 -19.63 -13.64 -1.32
N ARG A 198 -19.11 -14.29 -0.26
CA ARG A 198 -19.85 -15.37 0.44
C ARG A 198 -21.22 -14.92 0.97
N LYS A 199 -21.35 -13.67 1.43
CA LYS A 199 -22.65 -13.11 1.84
C LYS A 199 -23.58 -12.90 0.66
N ALA A 200 -23.08 -12.40 -0.47
CA ALA A 200 -23.86 -12.22 -1.69
C ALA A 200 -24.37 -13.56 -2.25
N ILE A 201 -23.50 -14.57 -2.32
CA ILE A 201 -23.86 -15.95 -2.70
C ILE A 201 -25.01 -16.47 -1.83
N ARG A 202 -24.90 -16.39 -0.50
CA ARG A 202 -25.96 -16.83 0.40
C ARG A 202 -27.27 -16.06 0.19
N ARG A 203 -27.22 -14.75 -0.02
CA ARG A 203 -28.42 -13.92 -0.27
C ARG A 203 -29.09 -14.22 -1.61
N SER A 204 -28.33 -14.66 -2.60
CA SER A 204 -28.85 -15.04 -3.92
C SER A 204 -29.53 -16.41 -3.97
N GLY A 205 -29.52 -17.17 -2.88
CA GLY A 205 -29.93 -18.58 -2.89
C GLY A 205 -28.83 -19.52 -3.41
N TYR A 206 -27.57 -19.25 -3.03
CA TYR A 206 -26.39 -20.06 -3.35
C TYR A 206 -26.03 -20.13 -4.84
N LYS A 207 -26.35 -19.09 -5.62
CA LYS A 207 -25.87 -18.95 -6.99
C LYS A 207 -24.35 -18.81 -7.01
N LYS A 208 -23.72 -19.36 -8.06
CA LYS A 208 -22.26 -19.49 -8.15
C LYS A 208 -21.63 -18.70 -9.30
N SER A 209 -22.40 -17.94 -10.07
CA SER A 209 -21.86 -17.00 -11.06
C SER A 209 -21.88 -15.56 -10.52
N PHE A 210 -20.93 -14.74 -10.95
CA PHE A 210 -20.90 -13.32 -10.58
C PHE A 210 -22.18 -12.59 -11.00
N TRP A 211 -22.67 -12.86 -12.22
CA TRP A 211 -23.82 -12.16 -12.78
C TRP A 211 -25.14 -12.52 -12.08
N GLU A 212 -25.30 -13.74 -11.58
CA GLU A 212 -26.47 -14.10 -10.76
C GLU A 212 -26.42 -13.46 -9.36
N ILE A 213 -25.24 -13.35 -8.76
CA ILE A 213 -25.10 -12.68 -7.45
C ILE A 213 -25.04 -11.15 -7.57
N TYR A 214 -24.94 -10.63 -8.79
CA TYR A 214 -24.72 -9.21 -9.08
C TYR A 214 -25.62 -8.26 -8.29
N PRO A 215 -26.95 -8.49 -8.16
CA PRO A 215 -27.83 -7.59 -7.39
C PRO A 215 -27.49 -7.51 -5.89
N TYR A 216 -26.81 -8.52 -5.34
CA TYR A 216 -26.48 -8.65 -3.92
C TYR A 216 -25.08 -8.13 -3.57
N VAL A 217 -24.32 -7.70 -4.56
CA VAL A 217 -22.96 -7.16 -4.43
C VAL A 217 -23.00 -5.63 -4.31
N HIS A 218 -22.08 -5.04 -3.54
CA HIS A 218 -22.01 -3.58 -3.37
C HIS A 218 -21.77 -2.85 -4.70
N ARG A 219 -22.26 -1.61 -4.82
CA ARG A 219 -22.21 -0.81 -6.06
C ARG A 219 -20.80 -0.67 -6.65
N GLU A 220 -19.79 -0.48 -5.81
CA GLU A 220 -18.39 -0.36 -6.24
C GLU A 220 -17.91 -1.63 -6.94
N THR A 221 -18.09 -2.79 -6.31
CA THR A 221 -17.69 -4.10 -6.85
C THR A 221 -18.50 -4.51 -8.07
N ARG A 222 -19.76 -4.07 -8.16
CA ARG A 222 -20.61 -4.23 -9.35
C ARG A 222 -20.05 -3.51 -10.59
N ALA A 223 -19.20 -2.51 -10.42
CA ALA A 223 -18.52 -1.82 -11.51
C ALA A 223 -17.12 -2.41 -11.80
N TYR A 224 -16.51 -3.11 -10.84
CA TYR A 224 -15.12 -3.57 -10.91
C TYR A 224 -14.88 -4.59 -12.02
N LEU A 225 -15.67 -5.68 -12.09
CA LEU A 225 -15.51 -6.68 -13.16
C LEU A 225 -15.78 -6.09 -14.56
N PRO A 226 -16.85 -5.29 -14.78
CA PRO A 226 -17.02 -4.61 -16.06
C PRO A 226 -15.87 -3.68 -16.46
N GLN A 227 -15.25 -2.98 -15.50
CA GLN A 227 -14.06 -2.16 -15.77
C GLN A 227 -12.87 -3.02 -16.19
N PHE A 228 -12.64 -4.14 -15.50
CA PHE A 228 -11.60 -5.10 -15.86
C PHE A 228 -11.76 -5.61 -17.30
N ILE A 229 -12.96 -6.05 -17.68
CA ILE A 229 -13.26 -6.53 -19.05
C ILE A 229 -13.03 -5.41 -20.07
N ALA A 230 -13.48 -4.18 -19.77
CA ALA A 230 -13.27 -3.04 -20.66
C ALA A 230 -11.79 -2.69 -20.83
N ILE A 231 -10.99 -2.71 -19.76
CA ILE A 231 -9.53 -2.49 -19.85
C ILE A 231 -8.87 -3.60 -20.66
N ALA A 232 -9.24 -4.87 -20.46
CA ALA A 232 -8.71 -5.97 -21.25
C ALA A 232 -8.98 -5.75 -22.74
N TYR A 233 -10.20 -5.33 -23.10
CA TYR A 233 -10.54 -4.96 -24.47
C TYR A 233 -9.70 -3.79 -25.00
N ILE A 234 -9.65 -2.67 -24.28
CA ILE A 234 -8.94 -1.47 -24.71
C ILE A 234 -7.45 -1.74 -24.90
N MET A 235 -6.83 -2.55 -24.03
CA MET A 235 -5.41 -2.86 -24.15
C MET A 235 -5.08 -3.77 -25.33
N ASN A 236 -6.02 -4.59 -25.80
CA ASN A 236 -5.82 -5.46 -26.97
C ASN A 236 -6.22 -4.79 -28.29
N TYR A 237 -7.13 -3.81 -28.24
CA TYR A 237 -7.66 -3.12 -29.42
C TYR A 237 -7.38 -1.61 -29.41
N ALA A 238 -6.34 -1.16 -28.70
CA ALA A 238 -6.02 0.27 -28.57
C ALA A 238 -5.88 0.98 -29.94
N HIS A 239 -5.21 0.32 -30.88
CA HIS A 239 -5.04 0.83 -32.26
C HIS A 239 -6.38 1.02 -32.97
N GLU A 240 -7.34 0.12 -32.78
CA GLU A 240 -8.69 0.22 -33.36
C GLU A 240 -9.52 1.37 -32.77
N HIS A 241 -9.09 1.91 -31.63
CA HIS A 241 -9.66 3.11 -31.00
C HIS A 241 -8.81 4.35 -31.27
N ASN A 242 -7.92 4.29 -32.26
CA ASN A 242 -7.01 5.34 -32.70
C ASN A 242 -6.04 5.82 -31.60
N PHE A 243 -5.72 4.99 -30.61
CA PHE A 243 -4.66 5.32 -29.66
C PHE A 243 -3.30 5.17 -30.34
N VAL A 244 -2.50 6.24 -30.32
CA VAL A 244 -1.13 6.23 -30.84
C VAL A 244 -0.15 5.83 -29.73
N GLU A 245 0.64 4.80 -29.97
CA GLU A 245 1.61 4.27 -29.01
C GLU A 245 2.94 5.07 -29.02
N ASN A 246 2.87 6.34 -28.61
CA ASN A 246 4.04 7.21 -28.52
C ASN A 246 4.64 7.23 -27.10
N ASN A 247 5.97 7.34 -27.02
CA ASN A 247 6.71 7.45 -25.76
C ASN A 247 6.46 6.26 -24.81
N LEU A 248 6.50 5.04 -25.35
CA LEU A 248 6.41 3.83 -24.54
C LEU A 248 7.59 3.77 -23.56
N GLU A 249 7.28 3.47 -22.32
CA GLU A 249 8.26 3.32 -21.25
C GLU A 249 8.69 1.86 -21.14
N TYR A 250 9.99 1.61 -21.02
CA TYR A 250 10.56 0.27 -20.88
C TYR A 250 11.37 0.16 -19.58
N SER A 251 11.40 -1.04 -19.01
CA SER A 251 12.28 -1.30 -17.86
C SER A 251 13.73 -1.13 -18.30
N MET A 252 14.49 -0.38 -17.51
CA MET A 252 15.95 -0.35 -17.65
C MET A 252 16.57 -1.65 -17.14
N GLU A 253 17.80 -1.93 -17.57
CA GLU A 253 18.61 -3.01 -17.00
C GLU A 253 19.03 -2.63 -15.58
N VAL A 254 18.80 -3.56 -14.65
CA VAL A 254 19.04 -3.35 -13.23
C VAL A 254 19.93 -4.44 -12.67
N ASP A 255 20.77 -4.07 -11.72
CA ASP A 255 21.46 -4.99 -10.82
C ASP A 255 21.09 -4.65 -9.37
N THR A 256 21.61 -5.42 -8.42
CA THR A 256 21.32 -5.28 -7.00
C THR A 256 22.59 -5.19 -6.18
N ILE A 257 22.51 -4.41 -5.10
CA ILE A 257 23.55 -4.36 -4.06
C ILE A 257 22.92 -4.61 -2.70
N HIS A 258 23.62 -5.36 -1.87
CA HIS A 258 23.20 -5.60 -0.50
C HIS A 258 23.77 -4.53 0.42
N VAL A 259 22.91 -3.84 1.18
CA VAL A 259 23.29 -2.74 2.08
C VAL A 259 22.78 -3.04 3.49
N SER A 260 23.68 -3.25 4.43
CA SER A 260 23.34 -3.56 5.83
C SER A 260 23.34 -2.35 6.77
N LYS A 261 24.02 -1.27 6.37
CA LYS A 261 24.15 -0.03 7.16
C LYS A 261 23.19 1.05 6.66
N TYR A 262 23.03 2.09 7.47
CA TYR A 262 22.31 3.29 7.06
C TYR A 262 22.92 3.87 5.77
N LEU A 263 22.08 4.23 4.80
CA LEU A 263 22.48 4.82 3.53
C LEU A 263 21.51 5.92 3.13
N HIS A 264 22.03 7.14 2.94
CA HIS A 264 21.28 8.29 2.45
C HIS A 264 21.30 8.35 0.92
N PHE A 265 20.12 8.32 0.28
CA PHE A 265 20.01 8.18 -1.18
C PHE A 265 20.67 9.32 -1.94
N GLN A 266 20.45 10.58 -1.57
CA GLN A 266 21.03 11.69 -2.32
C GLN A 266 22.56 11.64 -2.28
N THR A 267 23.12 11.32 -1.11
CA THR A 267 24.57 11.22 -0.97
C THR A 267 25.09 10.05 -1.80
N PHE A 268 24.45 8.88 -1.71
CA PHE A 268 24.79 7.73 -2.55
C PHE A 268 24.72 8.08 -4.03
N ALA A 269 23.60 8.63 -4.49
CA ALA A 269 23.36 8.99 -5.88
C ALA A 269 24.41 9.96 -6.43
N ASN A 270 24.81 10.96 -5.63
CA ASN A 270 25.88 11.89 -5.98
C ASN A 270 27.26 11.20 -6.10
N GLN A 271 27.54 10.18 -5.26
CA GLN A 271 28.81 9.47 -5.28
C GLN A 271 28.94 8.52 -6.47
N VAL A 272 27.83 7.91 -6.92
CA VAL A 272 27.80 7.02 -8.11
C VAL A 272 27.34 7.74 -9.38
N ASN A 273 27.10 9.05 -9.32
CA ASN A 273 26.66 9.90 -10.43
C ASN A 273 25.37 9.41 -11.13
N ILE A 274 24.33 9.08 -10.34
CA ILE A 274 22.99 8.75 -10.85
C ILE A 274 21.96 9.79 -10.39
N CYS A 275 20.83 9.89 -11.09
CA CYS A 275 19.72 10.71 -10.64
C CYS A 275 19.04 10.05 -9.42
N ILE A 276 18.63 10.86 -8.45
CA ILE A 276 17.92 10.33 -7.27
C ILE A 276 16.55 9.78 -7.67
N GLU A 277 15.91 10.37 -8.68
CA GLU A 277 14.61 9.97 -9.21
C GLU A 277 14.67 8.55 -9.79
N ASP A 278 15.75 8.21 -10.50
CA ASP A 278 15.96 6.88 -11.07
C ASP A 278 16.10 5.86 -9.94
N LEU A 279 16.92 6.19 -8.93
CA LEU A 279 17.11 5.33 -7.77
C LEU A 279 15.80 5.11 -6.97
N GLN A 280 14.97 6.15 -6.84
CA GLN A 280 13.65 6.06 -6.21
C GLN A 280 12.67 5.25 -7.06
N THR A 281 12.68 5.42 -8.38
CA THR A 281 11.83 4.70 -9.33
C THR A 281 12.15 3.20 -9.34
N LEU A 282 13.43 2.86 -9.22
CA LEU A 282 13.88 1.47 -9.07
C LEU A 282 13.54 0.87 -7.70
N ASN A 283 13.37 1.70 -6.68
CA ASN A 283 13.12 1.27 -5.29
C ASN A 283 11.90 1.95 -4.66
N PRO A 284 10.71 1.82 -5.26
CA PRO A 284 9.50 2.53 -4.82
C PRO A 284 9.05 2.14 -3.40
N GLY A 285 9.51 1.00 -2.89
CA GLY A 285 9.27 0.55 -1.51
C GLY A 285 9.94 1.40 -0.43
N LEU A 286 10.93 2.23 -0.78
CA LEU A 286 11.66 3.08 0.18
C LEU A 286 11.02 4.47 0.29
N LYS A 287 10.28 4.70 1.38
CA LYS A 287 9.42 5.87 1.55
C LYS A 287 10.15 7.17 1.90
N ARG A 288 11.44 7.10 2.27
CA ARG A 288 12.17 8.20 2.90
C ARG A 288 13.53 8.48 2.24
N SER A 289 13.79 7.91 1.07
CA SER A 289 15.07 8.08 0.37
C SER A 289 16.27 7.71 1.25
N VAL A 290 16.08 6.73 2.14
CA VAL A 290 17.13 6.18 2.99
C VAL A 290 16.92 4.70 3.17
N ILE A 291 18.02 3.97 3.29
CA ILE A 291 18.00 2.58 3.78
C ILE A 291 18.29 2.62 5.27
N PRO A 292 17.41 2.06 6.13
CA PRO A 292 17.70 1.94 7.54
C PRO A 292 18.74 0.85 7.80
N GLU A 293 19.48 0.99 8.90
CA GLU A 293 20.33 -0.08 9.41
C GLU A 293 19.45 -1.22 9.94
N THR A 294 19.55 -2.40 9.32
CA THR A 294 18.74 -3.58 9.66
C THR A 294 19.61 -4.82 9.73
N LYS A 295 19.23 -5.77 10.60
CA LYS A 295 20.01 -7.02 10.79
C LYS A 295 20.17 -7.83 9.50
N ASN A 296 19.13 -7.83 8.66
CA ASN A 296 19.12 -8.59 7.41
C ASN A 296 19.58 -7.77 6.21
N GLY A 297 19.92 -6.50 6.41
CA GLY A 297 20.17 -5.54 5.34
C GLY A 297 18.98 -5.33 4.39
N TYR A 298 19.25 -4.59 3.33
CA TYR A 298 18.32 -4.27 2.26
C TYR A 298 18.98 -4.53 0.90
N THR A 299 18.24 -5.12 -0.02
CA THR A 299 18.68 -5.31 -1.41
C THR A 299 18.21 -4.11 -2.22
N LEU A 300 19.14 -3.19 -2.51
CA LEU A 300 18.89 -2.00 -3.30
C LEU A 300 19.05 -2.32 -4.79
N LYS A 301 18.04 -1.99 -5.59
CA LYS A 301 18.09 -2.04 -7.07
C LYS A 301 18.83 -0.80 -7.57
N ILE A 302 19.78 -0.99 -8.47
CA ILE A 302 20.55 0.09 -9.09
C ILE A 302 20.62 -0.14 -10.60
N PRO A 303 20.89 0.90 -11.41
CA PRO A 303 21.24 0.72 -12.81
C PRO A 303 22.41 -0.27 -12.97
N ALA A 304 22.30 -1.20 -13.92
CA ALA A 304 23.29 -2.28 -14.07
C ALA A 304 24.69 -1.76 -14.42
N ASP A 305 24.77 -0.67 -15.18
CA ASP A 305 26.00 -0.02 -15.64
C ASP A 305 26.84 0.58 -14.50
N ILE A 306 26.24 0.94 -13.37
CA ILE A 306 26.98 1.50 -12.22
C ILE A 306 27.50 0.44 -11.24
N LYS A 307 27.16 -0.84 -11.44
CA LYS A 307 27.53 -1.91 -10.51
C LYS A 307 29.04 -1.99 -10.33
N GLU A 308 29.78 -2.05 -11.43
CA GLU A 308 31.23 -2.26 -11.41
C GLU A 308 31.96 -1.10 -10.72
N SER A 309 31.64 0.13 -11.11
CA SER A 309 32.24 1.35 -10.53
C SER A 309 31.93 1.50 -9.04
N PHE A 310 30.71 1.10 -8.63
CA PHE A 310 30.33 1.04 -7.23
C PHE A 310 31.14 0.00 -6.45
N GLU A 311 31.32 -1.22 -6.96
CA GLU A 311 32.04 -2.27 -6.22
C GLU A 311 33.53 -1.91 -6.03
N LEU A 312 34.16 -1.25 -7.01
CA LEU A 312 35.55 -0.76 -6.88
C LEU A 312 35.73 0.26 -5.74
N ASN A 313 34.72 1.10 -5.48
CA ASN A 313 34.77 2.19 -4.51
C ASN A 313 33.81 1.98 -3.32
N ARG A 314 33.33 0.75 -3.14
CA ARG A 314 32.21 0.41 -2.26
C ARG A 314 32.34 0.98 -0.86
N LEU A 315 33.50 0.81 -0.24
CA LEU A 315 33.75 1.23 1.14
C LEU A 315 33.67 2.76 1.29
N ALA A 316 34.31 3.50 0.38
CA ALA A 316 34.31 4.97 0.41
C ALA A 316 32.92 5.54 0.15
N ILE A 317 32.20 4.99 -0.83
CA ILE A 317 30.83 5.41 -1.18
C ILE A 317 29.88 5.17 0.00
N LEU A 318 29.90 3.97 0.59
CA LEU A 318 29.03 3.63 1.70
C LEU A 318 29.38 4.41 2.97
N ASP A 319 30.66 4.66 3.25
CA ASP A 319 31.08 5.51 4.38
C ASP A 319 30.52 6.94 4.23
N SER A 320 30.67 7.54 3.05
CA SER A 320 30.15 8.88 2.74
C SER A 320 28.62 8.95 2.90
N ALA A 321 27.91 7.97 2.35
CA ALA A 321 26.45 7.91 2.40
C ALA A 321 25.88 7.57 3.80
N SER A 322 26.70 7.12 4.75
CA SER A 322 26.24 6.66 6.07
C SER A 322 26.07 7.77 7.12
N LYS A 323 26.56 8.98 6.85
CA LYS A 323 26.71 10.04 7.86
C LYS A 323 25.58 11.08 7.83
N VAL A 324 25.06 11.39 6.66
CA VAL A 324 24.18 12.55 6.42
C VAL A 324 22.74 12.29 6.90
N GLY A 325 22.16 13.24 7.64
CA GLY A 325 20.74 13.28 7.98
C GLY A 325 20.24 12.22 8.96
N ARG A 326 21.12 11.33 9.46
CA ARG A 326 20.72 10.20 10.29
C ARG A 326 20.00 10.64 11.57
N LYS A 327 20.61 11.50 12.39
CA LYS A 327 20.04 11.95 13.67
C LYS A 327 18.71 12.68 13.51
N GLU A 328 18.59 13.51 12.49
CA GLU A 328 17.38 14.27 12.17
C GLU A 328 16.24 13.33 11.77
N LEU A 329 16.54 12.35 10.90
CA LEU A 329 15.57 11.34 10.50
C LEU A 329 15.15 10.42 11.66
N GLU A 330 16.07 10.07 12.55
CA GLU A 330 15.76 9.30 13.76
C GLU A 330 14.80 10.08 14.68
N GLN A 331 15.04 11.37 14.91
CA GLN A 331 14.13 12.22 15.68
C GLN A 331 12.76 12.36 15.01
N LEU A 332 12.73 12.59 13.70
CA LEU A 332 11.49 12.63 12.93
C LEU A 332 10.73 11.30 13.03
N ALA A 333 11.43 10.18 12.90
CA ALA A 333 10.87 8.85 13.00
C ALA A 333 10.27 8.57 14.38
N VAL A 334 10.92 8.97 15.47
CA VAL A 334 10.37 8.79 16.83
C VAL A 334 9.10 9.62 17.01
N ASN A 335 9.08 10.85 16.50
CA ASN A 335 8.01 11.80 16.75
C ASN A 335 6.79 11.65 15.83
N THR A 336 6.94 10.99 14.68
CA THR A 336 5.84 10.83 13.73
C THR A 336 4.80 9.82 14.21
N VAL A 337 3.54 10.22 14.10
CA VAL A 337 2.37 9.38 14.43
C VAL A 337 2.38 8.10 13.59
N GLY A 338 2.24 6.97 14.28
CA GLY A 338 2.21 5.65 13.68
C GLY A 338 3.55 5.14 13.15
N SER A 339 4.65 5.84 13.43
CA SER A 339 5.97 5.28 13.18
C SER A 339 6.20 3.99 13.96
N THR A 340 7.00 3.09 13.43
CA THR A 340 7.41 1.85 14.10
C THR A 340 8.91 1.85 14.43
N TYR A 341 9.60 2.97 14.18
CA TYR A 341 11.03 3.09 14.40
C TYR A 341 11.40 2.90 15.87
N GLY A 342 12.39 2.03 16.13
CA GLY A 342 12.87 1.73 17.49
C GLY A 342 11.84 1.08 18.42
N ARG A 343 10.76 0.50 17.85
CA ARG A 343 9.65 -0.09 18.60
C ARG A 343 9.52 -1.58 18.33
N GLU A 344 9.20 -2.35 19.37
CA GLU A 344 8.88 -3.76 19.28
C GLU A 344 7.37 -3.96 19.09
N LYS A 345 6.99 -4.90 18.24
CA LYS A 345 5.59 -5.23 17.98
C LYS A 345 5.04 -6.14 19.08
N ILE A 346 3.92 -5.74 19.65
CA ILE A 346 3.11 -6.51 20.61
C ILE A 346 1.70 -6.65 20.05
N VAL A 347 1.12 -7.85 20.12
CA VAL A 347 -0.28 -8.07 19.73
C VAL A 347 -1.15 -8.06 20.98
N HIS A 348 -2.03 -7.06 21.07
CA HIS A 348 -3.01 -6.93 22.14
C HIS A 348 -4.38 -7.46 21.69
N ARG A 349 -4.95 -8.42 22.41
CA ARG A 349 -6.33 -8.88 22.19
C ARG A 349 -7.29 -8.06 23.05
N VAL A 350 -8.18 -7.32 22.39
CA VAL A 350 -9.19 -6.45 23.04
C VAL A 350 -10.12 -7.29 23.91
N ARG A 351 -10.28 -6.86 25.17
CA ARG A 351 -11.13 -7.48 26.20
C ARG A 351 -12.35 -6.60 26.49
N SER A 352 -13.30 -7.14 27.25
CA SER A 352 -14.44 -6.37 27.72
C SER A 352 -13.95 -5.18 28.57
N GLY A 353 -14.50 -3.98 28.30
CA GLY A 353 -14.13 -2.74 29.00
C GLY A 353 -12.87 -2.03 28.49
N ASP A 354 -12.19 -2.58 27.48
CA ASP A 354 -11.08 -1.90 26.82
C ASP A 354 -11.57 -0.74 25.95
N VAL A 355 -10.82 0.36 25.98
CA VAL A 355 -10.95 1.50 25.07
C VAL A 355 -9.54 1.91 24.63
N LEU A 356 -9.41 2.53 23.45
CA LEU A 356 -8.09 2.88 22.92
C LEU A 356 -7.26 3.74 23.88
N GLY A 357 -7.88 4.63 24.68
CA GLY A 357 -7.18 5.42 25.69
C GLY A 357 -6.49 4.57 26.75
N LYS A 358 -7.21 3.59 27.33
CA LYS A 358 -6.65 2.66 28.34
C LYS A 358 -5.55 1.78 27.76
N ILE A 359 -5.72 1.35 26.51
CA ILE A 359 -4.70 0.56 25.80
C ILE A 359 -3.46 1.43 25.55
N ALA A 360 -3.65 2.66 25.07
CA ALA A 360 -2.58 3.63 24.81
C ALA A 360 -1.76 3.91 26.08
N GLU A 361 -2.44 4.17 27.20
CA GLU A 361 -1.82 4.36 28.51
C GLU A 361 -1.03 3.12 28.96
N ARG A 362 -1.65 1.93 28.89
CA ARG A 362 -1.00 0.66 29.26
C ARG A 362 0.33 0.43 28.54
N TYR A 363 0.37 0.75 27.24
CA TYR A 363 1.56 0.52 26.42
C TYR A 363 2.45 1.76 26.27
N ASN A 364 2.11 2.88 26.91
CA ASN A 364 2.78 4.17 26.80
C ASN A 364 2.97 4.62 25.33
N VAL A 365 1.87 4.64 24.57
CA VAL A 365 1.81 5.05 23.15
C VAL A 365 0.68 6.05 22.92
N ARG A 366 0.64 6.73 21.78
CA ARG A 366 -0.47 7.64 21.47
C ARG A 366 -1.67 6.84 20.94
N VAL A 367 -2.89 7.26 21.27
CA VAL A 367 -4.12 6.69 20.65
C VAL A 367 -4.06 6.80 19.12
N ALA A 368 -3.52 7.91 18.61
CA ALA A 368 -3.32 8.11 17.18
C ALA A 368 -2.38 7.07 16.55
N ASP A 369 -1.35 6.64 17.28
CA ASP A 369 -0.44 5.57 16.82
C ASP A 369 -1.18 4.25 16.70
N ILE A 370 -1.95 3.86 17.73
CA ILE A 370 -2.75 2.63 17.70
C ILE A 370 -3.71 2.62 16.51
N ARG A 371 -4.38 3.75 16.25
CA ARG A 371 -5.27 3.89 15.09
C ARG A 371 -4.51 3.70 13.78
N GLN A 372 -3.34 4.33 13.65
CA GLN A 372 -2.54 4.25 12.44
C GLN A 372 -2.03 2.82 12.19
N TRP A 373 -1.46 2.16 13.19
CA TRP A 373 -0.94 0.79 13.09
C TRP A 373 -2.00 -0.26 12.74
N ASN A 374 -3.27 0.03 13.07
CA ASN A 374 -4.38 -0.89 12.90
C ASN A 374 -5.40 -0.44 11.85
N ASN A 375 -5.11 0.63 11.10
CA ASN A 375 -6.01 1.25 10.12
C ASN A 375 -7.42 1.52 10.66
N LEU A 376 -7.51 1.99 11.91
CA LEU A 376 -8.78 2.33 12.54
C LEU A 376 -9.20 3.74 12.11
N ARG A 377 -10.37 3.84 11.48
CA ARG A 377 -10.97 5.13 11.08
C ARG A 377 -11.35 5.98 12.31
N ASN A 378 -11.72 5.34 13.41
CA ASN A 378 -12.17 5.98 14.65
C ASN A 378 -11.65 5.20 15.87
N ASN A 379 -12.16 5.51 17.06
CA ASN A 379 -11.76 4.85 18.30
C ASN A 379 -12.54 3.54 18.59
N THR A 380 -13.40 3.11 17.66
CA THR A 380 -14.23 1.92 17.85
C THR A 380 -13.39 0.65 17.70
N ILE A 381 -13.40 -0.17 18.74
CA ILE A 381 -12.75 -1.49 18.78
C ILE A 381 -13.77 -2.54 19.21
N ARG A 382 -13.57 -3.80 18.79
CA ARG A 382 -14.47 -4.92 19.11
C ARG A 382 -13.79 -5.90 20.04
N ILE A 383 -14.55 -6.48 20.97
CA ILE A 383 -14.06 -7.54 21.85
C ILE A 383 -13.52 -8.69 21.00
N GLY A 384 -12.34 -9.20 21.37
CA GLY A 384 -11.62 -10.25 20.65
C GLY A 384 -10.79 -9.76 19.46
N GLN A 385 -10.90 -8.48 19.07
CA GLN A 385 -10.06 -7.89 18.02
C GLN A 385 -8.58 -7.92 18.44
N HIS A 386 -7.69 -8.26 17.51
CA HIS A 386 -6.25 -8.17 17.73
C HIS A 386 -5.73 -6.83 17.21
N LEU A 387 -5.07 -6.07 18.08
CA LEU A 387 -4.43 -4.79 17.77
C LEU A 387 -2.91 -4.96 17.80
N ASN A 388 -2.24 -4.51 16.75
CA ASN A 388 -0.81 -4.33 16.71
C ASN A 388 -0.45 -3.05 17.48
N ILE A 389 0.38 -3.19 18.50
CA ILE A 389 0.91 -2.10 19.32
C ILE A 389 2.42 -2.11 19.15
N TRP A 390 3.03 -0.96 18.86
CA TRP A 390 4.47 -0.85 18.74
C TRP A 390 5.03 -0.05 19.92
N GLN A 391 5.65 -0.73 20.87
CA GLN A 391 6.15 -0.14 22.10
C GLN A 391 7.66 0.08 22.02
N SER A 392 8.17 1.20 22.53
CA SER A 392 9.62 1.41 22.61
C SER A 392 10.25 0.37 23.54
N GLY A 393 11.35 -0.26 23.11
CA GLY A 393 12.06 -1.27 23.92
C GLY A 393 12.58 -0.76 25.27
N SER A 394 12.80 0.57 25.40
CA SER A 394 13.18 1.23 26.66
C SER A 394 12.02 1.28 27.68
N SER A 395 10.78 1.12 27.21
CA SER A 395 9.56 1.14 28.03
C SER A 395 9.09 -0.27 28.41
N ARG A 396 9.98 -1.29 28.42
CA ARG A 396 9.72 -2.47 29.23
C ARG A 396 9.66 -2.00 30.68
N VAL A 397 8.47 -1.61 31.11
CA VAL A 397 8.13 -1.41 32.51
C VAL A 397 8.49 -2.74 33.15
N SER A 398 9.65 -2.74 33.78
CA SER A 398 10.04 -3.74 34.74
C SER A 398 8.87 -3.81 35.71
N THR A 399 8.10 -4.89 35.64
CA THR A 399 7.23 -5.34 36.73
C THR A 399 8.13 -5.80 37.89
N ARG A 400 8.93 -4.88 38.43
CA ARG A 400 9.41 -4.97 39.79
C ARG A 400 8.39 -4.23 40.63
N SER A 401 7.60 -5.02 41.36
CA SER A 401 6.85 -4.59 42.53
C SER A 401 7.71 -3.70 43.41
N THR A 402 7.50 -2.38 43.34
CA THR A 402 7.92 -1.48 44.41
C THR A 402 6.78 -1.45 45.42
N THR A 403 6.99 -2.19 46.50
CA THR A 403 6.30 -2.20 47.80
C THR A 403 4.99 -1.40 47.89
N GLN A 404 3.87 -2.08 47.61
CA GLN A 404 2.52 -1.49 47.62
C GLN A 404 1.83 -1.51 48.98
N ILE A 405 2.47 -2.05 50.01
CA ILE A 405 1.92 -2.20 51.35
C ILE A 405 2.86 -1.53 52.35
N VAL A 406 2.35 -0.55 53.09
CA VAL A 406 3.07 0.17 54.16
C VAL A 406 2.40 -0.19 55.49
N THR A 407 3.17 -0.68 56.45
CA THR A 407 2.66 -0.95 57.81
C THR A 407 2.62 0.35 58.61
N ALA A 408 1.44 0.72 59.13
CA ALA A 408 1.28 1.85 60.04
C ALA A 408 1.86 1.52 61.43
N GLN A 409 2.21 2.55 62.21
CA GLN A 409 2.74 2.44 63.58
C GLN A 409 1.84 1.63 64.54
N ASN A 410 0.56 1.49 64.23
CA ASN A 410 -0.43 0.70 64.98
C ASN A 410 -0.54 -0.77 64.50
N GLY A 411 0.28 -1.21 63.55
CA GLY A 411 0.28 -2.57 63.00
C GLY A 411 -0.66 -2.81 61.82
N SER A 412 -1.50 -1.84 61.44
CA SER A 412 -2.40 -1.96 60.29
C SER A 412 -1.64 -1.88 58.95
N LYS A 413 -2.01 -2.71 57.97
CA LYS A 413 -1.46 -2.65 56.61
C LYS A 413 -2.21 -1.61 55.79
N MET A 414 -1.48 -0.70 55.16
CA MET A 414 -2.03 0.33 54.26
C MET A 414 -1.57 0.11 52.82
N TYR A 415 -2.50 0.29 51.90
CA TYR A 415 -2.27 0.29 50.46
C TYR A 415 -2.32 1.72 49.90
N VAL A 416 -1.37 2.06 49.04
CA VAL A 416 -1.36 3.36 48.34
C VAL A 416 -2.05 3.20 46.99
N VAL A 417 -3.19 3.88 46.81
CA VAL A 417 -4.00 3.86 45.59
C VAL A 417 -3.16 4.31 44.40
N GLN A 418 -3.13 3.52 43.34
CA GLN A 418 -2.41 3.81 42.10
C GLN A 418 -3.33 4.45 41.05
N PRO A 419 -2.78 5.15 40.05
CA PRO A 419 -3.55 5.58 38.88
C PRO A 419 -4.28 4.39 38.24
N GLY A 420 -5.61 4.49 38.15
CA GLY A 420 -6.47 3.46 37.56
C GLY A 420 -7.02 2.42 38.55
N ASP A 421 -6.63 2.44 39.82
CA ASP A 421 -7.20 1.55 40.83
C ASP A 421 -8.68 1.89 41.10
N THR A 422 -9.49 0.85 41.31
CA THR A 422 -10.84 0.98 41.88
C THR A 422 -10.90 0.33 43.26
N LEU A 423 -11.82 0.76 44.12
CA LEU A 423 -12.02 0.09 45.42
C LEU A 423 -12.34 -1.40 45.28
N TRP A 424 -13.01 -1.77 44.19
CA TRP A 424 -13.35 -3.16 43.90
C TRP A 424 -12.10 -3.99 43.59
N ASP A 425 -11.21 -3.48 42.74
CA ASP A 425 -9.94 -4.14 42.43
C ASP A 425 -9.05 -4.26 43.67
N ILE A 426 -9.02 -3.21 44.51
CA ILE A 426 -8.27 -3.22 45.77
C ILE A 426 -8.85 -4.25 46.73
N SER A 427 -10.18 -4.31 46.93
CA SER A 427 -10.80 -5.31 47.81
C SER A 427 -10.49 -6.75 47.40
N ARG A 428 -10.51 -7.06 46.10
CA ARG A 428 -10.18 -8.41 45.61
C ARG A 428 -8.71 -8.78 45.76
N LYS A 429 -7.83 -7.77 45.74
CA LYS A 429 -6.38 -7.96 45.93
C LYS A 429 -6.04 -8.40 47.35
N PHE A 430 -6.87 -8.04 48.31
CA PHE A 430 -6.77 -8.45 49.71
C PHE A 430 -7.94 -9.39 50.00
N SER A 431 -7.77 -10.68 49.69
CA SER A 431 -8.80 -11.73 49.70
C SER A 431 -9.57 -11.94 51.01
N GLU A 432 -9.26 -11.17 52.05
CA GLU A 432 -9.83 -11.23 53.40
C GLU A 432 -10.80 -10.08 53.72
N ILE A 433 -11.03 -9.13 52.79
CA ILE A 433 -11.92 -7.98 53.02
C ILE A 433 -12.90 -7.75 51.87
N SER A 434 -14.19 -7.60 52.20
CA SER A 434 -15.22 -7.19 51.25
C SER A 434 -15.11 -5.70 50.90
N LEU A 435 -15.72 -5.29 49.78
CA LEU A 435 -15.78 -3.88 49.36
C LEU A 435 -16.41 -2.99 50.45
N ASP A 436 -17.45 -3.47 51.11
CA ASP A 436 -18.17 -2.72 52.15
C ASP A 436 -17.35 -2.60 53.43
N GLU A 437 -16.61 -3.65 53.81
CA GLU A 437 -15.65 -3.61 54.91
C GLU A 437 -14.52 -2.64 54.64
N LEU A 438 -13.93 -2.68 53.44
CA LEU A 438 -12.88 -1.74 53.02
C LEU A 438 -13.35 -0.28 53.12
N LYS A 439 -14.59 0.01 52.71
CA LYS A 439 -15.17 1.35 52.83
C LYS A 439 -15.40 1.75 54.28
N LYS A 440 -15.89 0.82 55.12
CA LYS A 440 -16.12 1.06 56.56
C LYS A 440 -14.80 1.34 57.29
N MET A 441 -13.76 0.55 57.04
CA MET A 441 -12.42 0.72 57.62
C MET A 441 -11.79 2.08 57.28
N ASN A 442 -12.08 2.61 56.09
CA ASN A 442 -11.53 3.87 55.59
C ASN A 442 -12.51 5.05 55.67
N LYS A 443 -13.65 4.88 56.34
CA LYS A 443 -14.71 5.89 56.51
C LYS A 443 -15.16 6.54 55.18
N LEU A 444 -15.20 5.74 54.09
CA LEU A 444 -15.54 6.21 52.76
C LEU A 444 -17.06 6.22 52.55
N LYS A 445 -17.63 7.38 52.21
CA LYS A 445 -19.06 7.52 51.88
C LYS A 445 -19.39 7.12 50.43
N THR A 446 -18.40 7.15 49.53
CA THR A 446 -18.56 6.85 48.10
C THR A 446 -17.48 5.87 47.63
N ASN A 447 -17.56 5.42 46.37
CA ASN A 447 -16.54 4.54 45.78
C ASN A 447 -15.34 5.30 45.17
N ASN A 448 -15.31 6.63 45.35
CA ASN A 448 -14.30 7.48 44.72
C ASN A 448 -13.03 7.46 45.55
N ILE A 449 -11.93 7.08 44.91
CA ILE A 449 -10.58 7.13 45.47
C ILE A 449 -9.67 7.89 44.52
N LYS A 450 -8.65 8.55 45.07
CA LYS A 450 -7.67 9.32 44.29
C LYS A 450 -6.31 8.62 44.31
N PRO A 451 -5.55 8.64 43.20
CA PRO A 451 -4.17 8.19 43.22
C PRO A 451 -3.37 8.87 44.32
N GLY A 452 -2.54 8.09 45.04
CA GLY A 452 -1.78 8.53 46.21
C GLY A 452 -2.53 8.45 47.54
N GLN A 453 -3.85 8.22 47.53
CA GLN A 453 -4.64 8.01 48.76
C GLN A 453 -4.19 6.72 49.46
N LYS A 454 -4.01 6.78 50.79
CA LYS A 454 -3.70 5.59 51.60
C LYS A 454 -4.98 4.98 52.14
N LEU A 455 -5.17 3.69 51.88
CA LEU A 455 -6.31 2.92 52.38
C LEU A 455 -5.81 1.83 53.34
N ILE A 456 -6.43 1.72 54.50
CA ILE A 456 -6.25 0.60 55.42
C ILE A 456 -6.89 -0.63 54.79
N VAL A 457 -6.10 -1.67 54.57
CA VAL A 457 -6.52 -2.92 53.91
C VAL A 457 -6.46 -4.13 54.83
N SER A 458 -5.92 -3.97 56.05
CA SER A 458 -5.97 -4.96 57.13
C SER A 458 -5.66 -4.25 58.45
N LEU A 459 -6.42 -4.60 59.50
CA LEU A 459 -6.17 -4.17 60.88
C LEU A 459 -5.31 -5.24 61.58
N LYS A 460 -4.54 -4.84 62.62
CA LYS A 460 -3.71 -5.76 63.41
C LYS A 460 -4.56 -6.79 64.15
#